data_AF-A0A3B9EIP2-F1
#
_entry.id   AF-A0A3B9EIP2-F1
#
_cell.length_a   1.000
_cell.length_b   1.000
_cell.length_c   1.000
_cell.angle_alpha   90.00
_cell.angle_beta   90.00
_cell.angle_gamma   90.00
#
_symmetry.space_group_name_H-M   'P 1'
#
loop_
_entity.id
_entity.type
_entity.pdbx_description
1 polymer ?
#
loop_
_entity_poly.entity_id
_entity_poly.type
_entity_poly.pdbx_seq_one_letter_code
_entity_poly.pdbx_strand_id
1 'polypeptide(L)'
;MPWTSLIVYVDDEVDNPARLTEACALAKAHGARLIGVSGCAPETPMADAYGAGILLGEVIAAQQARNEAMLKTARQRFVAAVDTAQVAGEW
;
A
#
# COMPACT_ATOMS: atom_id res chain seq x y z
N MET A 1 -7.45 19.80 19.43
CA MET A 1 -6.35 18.82 19.55
C MET A 1 -5.65 18.77 18.20
N PRO A 2 -4.35 19.10 18.07
CA PRO A 2 -3.62 18.89 16.83
C PRO A 2 -3.41 17.39 16.62
N TRP A 3 -3.70 16.87 15.43
CA TRP A 3 -3.35 15.50 15.07
C TRP A 3 -1.82 15.40 14.98
N THR A 4 -1.23 14.45 15.69
CA THR A 4 0.22 14.18 15.60
C THR A 4 0.56 13.29 14.41
N SER A 5 -0.40 12.49 13.93
CA SER A 5 -0.22 11.60 12.78
C SER A 5 -1.53 11.35 12.02
N LEU A 6 -1.40 11.07 10.73
CA LEU A 6 -2.48 10.69 9.81
C LEU A 6 -2.10 9.40 9.10
N ILE A 7 -3.07 8.53 8.82
CA ILE A 7 -2.87 7.30 8.06
C ILE A 7 -3.53 7.46 6.69
N VAL A 8 -2.84 7.04 5.63
CA VAL A 8 -3.38 7.01 4.27
C VAL A 8 -3.21 5.61 3.67
N TYR A 9 -4.29 5.06 3.13
CA TYR A 9 -4.24 3.80 2.39
C TYR A 9 -3.75 4.05 0.97
N VAL A 10 -2.76 3.26 0.56
CA VAL A 10 -2.07 3.36 -0.71
C VAL A 10 -2.26 2.09 -1.53
N ASP A 11 -2.90 2.24 -2.66
CA ASP A 11 -3.28 1.20 -3.61
C ASP A 11 -2.90 1.65 -5.03
N ASP A 12 -3.44 0.99 -6.05
CA ASP A 12 -3.33 1.35 -7.46
C ASP A 12 -4.65 1.84 -8.04
N GLU A 13 -5.61 2.22 -7.19
CA GLU A 13 -6.88 2.79 -7.63
C GLU A 13 -6.67 4.17 -8.27
N VAL A 14 -7.57 4.52 -9.18
CA VAL A 14 -7.48 5.74 -10.00
C VAL A 14 -7.53 7.01 -9.14
N ASP A 15 -8.19 6.96 -7.99
CA ASP A 15 -8.31 8.08 -7.05
C ASP A 15 -7.12 8.17 -6.07
N ASN A 16 -6.24 7.16 -6.01
CA ASN A 16 -5.10 7.13 -5.11
C ASN A 16 -4.21 8.39 -5.19
N PRO A 17 -3.88 8.93 -6.39
CA PRO A 17 -3.07 10.15 -6.48
C PRO A 17 -3.75 11.36 -5.83
N ALA A 18 -5.07 11.48 -5.96
CA ALA A 18 -5.82 12.56 -5.32
C ALA A 18 -5.87 12.37 -3.80
N ARG A 19 -6.07 11.12 -3.34
CA ARG A 19 -6.05 10.74 -1.92
C ARG A 19 -4.71 11.07 -1.26
N LEU A 20 -3.58 10.74 -1.91
CA LEU A 20 -2.24 11.10 -1.45
C LEU A 20 -2.03 12.62 -1.41
N THR A 21 -2.49 13.33 -2.44
CA THR A 21 -2.39 14.80 -2.51
C THR A 21 -3.10 15.47 -1.33
N GLU A 22 -4.34 15.07 -1.06
CA GLU A 22 -5.13 15.60 0.06
C GLU A 22 -4.54 15.21 1.41
N ALA A 23 -4.09 13.96 1.56
CA ALA A 23 -3.47 13.49 2.80
C ALA A 23 -2.19 14.28 3.12
N CYS A 24 -1.35 14.57 2.12
CA CYS A 24 -0.18 15.42 2.27
C CYS A 24 -0.55 16.87 2.64
N ALA A 25 -1.58 17.44 1.99
CA ALA A 25 -2.06 18.78 2.32
C ALA A 25 -2.55 18.88 3.78
N LEU A 26 -3.34 17.90 4.24
CA LEU A 26 -3.81 17.82 5.63
C LEU A 26 -2.64 17.65 6.61
N ALA A 27 -1.72 16.74 6.33
CA ALA A 27 -0.55 16.53 7.17
C ALA A 27 0.28 17.81 7.32
N LYS A 28 0.49 18.53 6.22
CA LYS A 28 1.22 19.80 6.21
C LYS A 28 0.49 20.90 6.99
N ALA A 29 -0.83 21.04 6.80
CA ALA A 29 -1.64 22.04 7.48
C ALA A 29 -1.66 21.85 9.01
N HIS A 30 -1.57 20.61 9.47
CA HIS A 30 -1.63 20.26 10.89
C HIS A 30 -0.25 19.98 11.51
N GLY A 31 0.83 20.01 10.73
CA GLY A 31 2.16 19.60 11.21
C GLY A 31 2.22 18.13 11.65
N ALA A 32 1.38 17.28 11.05
CA ALA A 32 1.26 15.88 11.39
C ALA A 32 2.21 15.03 10.55
N ARG A 33 2.64 13.88 11.09
CA ARG A 33 3.30 12.83 10.32
C ARG A 33 2.28 12.08 9.45
N LEU A 34 2.62 11.78 8.21
CA LEU A 34 1.79 10.93 7.35
C LEU A 34 2.35 9.50 7.33
N ILE A 35 1.49 8.52 7.60
CA ILE A 35 1.82 7.09 7.61
C ILE A 35 1.09 6.42 6.44
N GLY A 36 1.84 5.93 5.45
CA GLY A 36 1.29 5.17 4.33
C GLY A 36 1.08 3.71 4.71
N VAL A 37 -0.06 3.13 4.34
CA VAL A 37 -0.35 1.71 4.58
C VAL A 37 -0.87 1.09 3.29
N SER A 38 -0.45 -0.14 2.99
CA SER A 38 -0.98 -0.91 1.88
C SER A 38 -1.17 -2.36 2.30
N GLY A 39 -2.05 -3.07 1.62
CA GLY A 39 -2.36 -4.46 1.93
C GLY A 39 -2.81 -5.22 0.70
N CYS A 40 -2.36 -6.47 0.60
CA CYS A 40 -2.81 -7.42 -0.43
C CYS A 40 -3.73 -8.44 0.25
N ALA A 41 -5.00 -8.51 -0.17
CA ALA A 41 -5.90 -9.53 0.33
C ALA A 41 -5.41 -10.92 -0.12
N PRO A 42 -5.45 -11.94 0.75
CA PRO A 42 -5.12 -13.30 0.35
C PRO A 42 -6.16 -13.79 -0.67
N GLU A 43 -5.71 -14.07 -1.89
CA GLU A 43 -6.52 -14.74 -2.89
C GLU A 43 -6.63 -16.23 -2.55
N THR A 44 -7.87 -16.74 -2.46
CA THR A 44 -8.08 -18.18 -2.27
C THR A 44 -7.74 -18.88 -3.60
N PRO A 45 -6.80 -19.84 -3.63
CA PRO A 45 -6.46 -20.53 -4.85
C PRO A 45 -7.69 -21.27 -5.39
N MET A 46 -8.13 -20.95 -6.61
CA MET A 46 -9.09 -21.76 -7.34
C MET A 46 -8.36 -23.01 -7.88
N ALA A 47 -8.11 -23.99 -7.02
CA ALA A 47 -7.56 -25.29 -7.41
C ALA A 47 -8.58 -26.38 -7.10
N ASP A 48 -8.82 -27.29 -8.05
CA ASP A 48 -9.55 -28.53 -7.73
C ASP A 48 -8.72 -29.35 -6.71
N ALA A 49 -9.41 -30.10 -5.85
CA ALA A 49 -8.78 -30.85 -4.76
C ALA A 49 -7.78 -31.93 -5.23
N TYR A 50 -7.76 -32.29 -6.52
CA TYR A 50 -6.91 -33.32 -7.10
C TYR A 50 -5.60 -32.75 -7.68
N GLY A 51 -5.60 -31.52 -8.20
CA GLY A 51 -4.39 -30.80 -8.64
C GLY A 51 -3.72 -29.96 -7.54
N ALA A 52 -4.47 -29.57 -6.51
CA ALA A 52 -4.03 -28.66 -5.45
C ALA A 52 -2.83 -29.17 -4.63
N GLY A 53 -2.68 -30.48 -4.45
CA GLY A 53 -1.61 -31.03 -3.59
C GLY A 53 -0.19 -30.84 -4.13
N ILE A 54 0.00 -30.81 -5.46
CA ILE A 54 1.33 -30.84 -6.08
C ILE A 54 1.89 -29.42 -6.27
N LEU A 55 1.04 -28.43 -6.52
CA LEU A 55 1.47 -27.07 -6.90
C LEU A 55 1.15 -25.97 -5.86
N LEU A 56 0.54 -26.30 -4.72
CA LEU A 56 0.15 -25.30 -3.72
C LEU A 56 1.33 -24.42 -3.27
N GLY A 57 2.51 -25.02 -3.07
CA GLY A 57 3.71 -24.28 -2.70
C GLY A 57 4.15 -23.25 -3.76
N GLU A 58 4.09 -23.63 -5.04
CA GLU A 58 4.43 -22.74 -6.15
C GLU A 58 3.40 -21.62 -6.31
N VAL A 59 2.11 -21.92 -6.12
CA VAL A 59 1.03 -20.92 -6.16
C VAL A 59 1.19 -19.90 -5.03
N ILE A 60 1.49 -20.34 -3.80
CA ILE A 60 1.75 -19.45 -2.67
C ILE A 60 2.98 -18.59 -2.93
N ALA A 61 4.08 -19.18 -3.41
CA ALA A 61 5.30 -18.44 -3.72
C ALA A 61 5.08 -17.39 -4.81
N ALA A 62 4.35 -17.74 -5.87
CA ALA A 62 3.97 -16.81 -6.93
C ALA A 62 3.08 -15.68 -6.40
N GLN A 63 2.12 -15.98 -5.52
CA GLN A 63 1.28 -14.96 -4.90
C GLN A 63 2.09 -14.02 -4.01
N GLN A 64 3.01 -14.55 -3.21
CA GLN A 64 3.87 -13.75 -2.37
C GLN A 64 4.76 -12.80 -3.20
N ALA A 65 5.38 -13.31 -4.27
CA ALA A 65 6.19 -12.48 -5.17
C ALA A 65 5.36 -11.35 -5.83
N ARG A 66 4.11 -11.64 -6.23
CA ARG A 66 3.19 -10.62 -6.76
C ARG A 66 2.84 -9.57 -5.69
N ASN A 67 2.49 -10.00 -4.49
CA ASN A 67 2.17 -9.11 -3.39
C ASN A 67 3.36 -8.20 -3.03
N GLU A 68 4.57 -8.75 -2.97
CA GLU A 68 5.80 -7.98 -2.71
C GLU A 68 6.05 -6.91 -3.79
N ALA A 69 5.84 -7.25 -5.06
CA ALA A 69 5.96 -6.29 -6.16
C ALA A 69 4.91 -5.17 -6.04
N MET A 70 3.65 -5.50 -5.74
CA MET A 70 2.58 -4.52 -5.56
C MET A 70 2.87 -3.58 -4.39
N LEU A 71 3.26 -4.12 -3.23
CA LEU A 71 3.62 -3.32 -2.05
C LEU A 71 4.83 -2.42 -2.31
N LYS A 72 5.83 -2.89 -3.07
CA LYS A 72 6.97 -2.08 -3.47
C LYS A 72 6.55 -0.89 -4.33
N THR A 73 5.66 -1.11 -5.30
CA THR A 73 5.14 -0.02 -6.14
C THR A 73 4.29 0.96 -5.32
N ALA A 74 3.43 0.47 -4.42
CA ALA A 74 2.65 1.32 -3.52
C ALA A 74 3.55 2.19 -2.64
N ARG A 75 4.62 1.61 -2.07
CA ARG A 75 5.64 2.35 -1.31
C ARG A 75 6.29 3.45 -2.14
N GLN A 76 6.66 3.16 -3.39
CA GLN A 76 7.27 4.15 -4.28
C GLN A 76 6.33 5.34 -4.55
N ARG A 77 5.04 5.09 -4.76
CA ARG A 77 4.03 6.15 -4.93
C ARG A 77 3.94 7.03 -3.69
N PHE A 78 3.87 6.41 -2.51
CA PHE A 78 3.83 7.13 -1.25
C PHE A 78 5.07 8.00 -1.04
N VAL A 79 6.27 7.42 -1.16
CA VAL A 79 7.53 8.16 -0.99
C VAL A 79 7.60 9.33 -1.96
N ALA A 80 7.25 9.13 -3.23
CA ALA A 80 7.23 10.21 -4.21
C ALA A 80 6.27 11.35 -3.82
N ALA A 81 5.07 11.04 -3.34
CA ALA A 81 4.08 12.04 -2.91
C ALA A 81 4.57 12.84 -1.70
N VAL A 82 5.11 12.15 -0.70
CA VAL A 82 5.59 12.76 0.55
C VAL A 82 6.82 13.63 0.31
N ASP A 83 7.76 13.15 -0.51
CA ASP A 83 8.96 13.90 -0.92
C ASP A 83 8.56 15.15 -1.72
N THR A 84 7.60 15.03 -2.65
CA THR A 84 7.10 16.18 -3.42
C THR A 84 6.43 17.22 -2.52
N ALA A 85 5.64 16.78 -1.53
CA ALA A 85 4.93 17.67 -0.62
C ALA A 85 5.79 18.24 0.52
N GLN A 86 6.98 17.66 0.74
CA GLN A 86 7.89 17.95 1.85
C GLN A 86 7.23 17.72 3.22
N VAL A 87 6.60 16.55 3.39
CA VAL A 87 5.91 16.14 4.63
C VAL A 87 6.74 15.06 5.33
N ALA A 88 6.67 14.96 6.66
CA ALA A 88 7.29 13.84 7.37
C ALA A 88 6.50 12.55 7.11
N GLY A 89 7.10 11.59 6.43
CA GLY A 89 6.49 10.31 6.05
C GLY A 89 7.02 9.10 6.79
N GLU A 90 6.17 8.10 6.97
CA GLU A 90 6.49 6.74 7.39
C GLU A 90 5.67 5.75 6.55
N TRP A 91 6.20 4.55 6.32
CA TRP A 91 5.58 3.51 5.49
C TRP A 91 5.56 2.18 6.23
#